data_AF-A0A5N6PLF5-F1
#
_entry.id   AF-A0A5N6PLF5-F1
#
_cell.length_a   1.000
_cell.length_b   1.000
_cell.length_c   1.000
_cell.angle_alpha   90.00
_cell.angle_beta   90.00
_cell.angle_gamma   90.00
#
_symmetry.space_group_name_H-M   'P 1'
#
loop_
_entity.id
_entity.type
_entity.pdbx_description
1 polymer ?
#
loop_
_entity_poly.entity_id
_entity_poly.type
_entity_poly.pdbx_seq_one_letter_code
_entity_poly.pdbx_strand_id
1 'polypeptide(L)'
;MTTISKHETENGTLNKPHMFIPDDYDTRKVRMEGFIRNQDFKLWKLVLEGPFIPTTAAVGTGGAPVPKDPSLYSDEDYKKMEVDSKALWLIQMAIPNSIIHAFKKCKSAKELWNSLQQMYEGSDDVKENKKDMLKQKFENFHQENNEKMASQYLRYVQLVDELTAAGVKMENQDVIRKFLRSLPHA
;
A
#
# COMPACT_ATOMS: atom_id res chain seq x y z
N MET A 1 -29.06 -27.91 1.28
CA MET A 1 -28.27 -26.88 0.58
C MET A 1 -28.57 -25.55 1.25
N THR A 2 -27.74 -25.15 2.20
CA THR A 2 -27.98 -23.95 3.00
C THR A 2 -27.45 -22.75 2.22
N THR A 3 -28.36 -21.84 1.87
CA THR A 3 -28.05 -20.56 1.23
C THR A 3 -27.17 -19.73 2.17
N ILE A 4 -25.88 -19.67 1.87
CA ILE A 4 -24.95 -18.70 2.48
C ILE A 4 -25.40 -17.31 2.03
N SER A 5 -25.77 -16.48 3.00
CA SER A 5 -26.17 -15.09 2.79
C SER A 5 -24.99 -14.28 2.23
N LYS A 6 -25.24 -13.42 1.23
CA LYS A 6 -24.27 -12.44 0.70
C LYS A 6 -23.56 -11.63 1.79
N HIS A 7 -24.16 -11.54 2.98
CA HIS A 7 -23.64 -10.80 4.12
C HIS A 7 -22.47 -11.49 4.86
N GLU A 8 -22.30 -12.81 4.71
CA GLU A 8 -21.18 -13.59 5.30
C GLU A 8 -19.90 -13.53 4.45
N THR A 9 -20.01 -13.09 3.19
CA THR A 9 -18.86 -12.88 2.30
C THR A 9 -18.12 -11.57 2.55
N GLU A 10 -18.73 -10.62 3.27
CA GLU A 10 -18.20 -9.27 3.50
C GLU A 10 -17.53 -9.09 4.88
N ASN A 11 -17.92 -9.92 5.86
CA ASN A 11 -17.40 -9.89 7.22
C ASN A 11 -16.36 -11.00 7.42
N GLY A 12 -15.12 -10.63 7.73
CA GLY A 12 -14.06 -11.57 8.07
C GLY A 12 -14.34 -12.29 9.38
N THR A 13 -13.68 -13.42 9.56
CA THR A 13 -13.72 -14.25 10.77
C THR A 13 -12.31 -14.42 11.33
N LEU A 14 -12.17 -15.05 12.50
CA LEU A 14 -10.85 -15.38 13.08
C LEU A 14 -9.95 -16.18 12.11
N ASN A 15 -10.55 -16.92 11.17
CA ASN A 15 -9.85 -17.80 10.24
C ASN A 15 -9.94 -17.33 8.78
N LYS A 16 -10.70 -16.26 8.48
CA LYS A 16 -10.89 -15.76 7.12
C LYS A 16 -10.76 -14.24 7.10
N PRO A 17 -9.81 -13.67 6.35
CA PRO A 17 -9.67 -12.23 6.26
C PRO A 17 -10.86 -11.58 5.53
N HIS A 18 -11.08 -10.30 5.79
CA HIS A 18 -12.02 -9.50 4.99
C HIS A 18 -11.47 -9.35 3.57
N MET A 19 -12.36 -9.36 2.59
CA MET A 19 -11.99 -9.17 1.19
C MET A 19 -11.52 -7.74 0.93
N PHE A 20 -10.51 -7.58 0.06
CA PHE A 20 -10.12 -6.27 -0.47
C PHE A 20 -11.20 -5.73 -1.39
N ILE A 21 -11.61 -4.49 -1.13
CA ILE A 21 -12.57 -3.73 -1.95
C ILE A 21 -12.02 -2.32 -2.18
N PRO A 22 -12.30 -1.70 -3.34
CA PRO A 22 -11.79 -0.36 -3.63
C PRO A 22 -12.24 0.71 -2.63
N ASP A 23 -13.53 0.72 -2.26
CA ASP A 23 -14.14 1.80 -1.49
C ASP A 23 -13.66 1.92 -0.04
N ASP A 24 -13.04 0.87 0.50
CA ASP A 24 -12.58 0.79 1.90
C ASP A 24 -11.18 0.16 1.98
N TYR A 25 -10.36 0.35 0.94
CA TYR A 25 -9.06 -0.31 0.82
C TYR A 25 -8.14 -0.02 2.02
N ASP A 26 -8.07 1.22 2.48
CA ASP A 26 -7.21 1.61 3.62
C ASP A 26 -7.57 0.85 4.91
N THR A 27 -8.86 0.76 5.23
CA THR A 27 -9.33 -0.03 6.37
C THR A 27 -9.05 -1.52 6.16
N ARG A 28 -9.27 -2.04 4.94
CA ARG A 28 -9.01 -3.46 4.62
C ARG A 28 -7.53 -3.81 4.73
N LYS A 29 -6.64 -2.90 4.35
CA LYS A 29 -5.20 -3.02 4.50
C LYS A 29 -4.80 -3.14 5.97
N VAL A 30 -5.27 -2.23 6.83
CA VAL A 30 -5.01 -2.28 8.29
C VAL A 30 -5.54 -3.57 8.92
N ARG A 31 -6.74 -4.01 8.52
CA ARG A 31 -7.31 -5.27 9.03
C ARG A 31 -6.52 -6.49 8.57
N MET A 32 -6.02 -6.51 7.34
CA MET A 32 -5.18 -7.62 6.85
C MET A 32 -3.87 -7.71 7.64
N GLU A 33 -3.21 -6.57 7.90
CA GLU A 33 -2.02 -6.53 8.75
C GLU A 33 -2.31 -7.11 10.14
N GLY A 34 -3.38 -6.67 10.79
CA GLY A 34 -3.81 -7.21 12.09
C GLY A 34 -4.10 -8.70 12.05
N PHE A 35 -4.78 -9.17 11.01
CA PHE A 35 -5.11 -10.58 10.81
C PHE A 35 -3.86 -11.45 10.66
N ILE A 36 -2.90 -11.06 9.81
CA ILE A 36 -1.65 -11.82 9.61
C ILE A 36 -0.82 -11.83 10.89
N ARG A 37 -0.70 -10.69 11.58
CA ARG A 37 0.01 -10.61 12.87
C ARG A 37 -0.61 -11.51 13.94
N ASN A 38 -1.93 -11.64 13.96
CA ASN A 38 -2.64 -12.53 14.87
C ASN A 38 -2.38 -14.02 14.56
N GLN A 39 -2.09 -14.38 13.30
CA GLN A 39 -1.76 -15.75 12.92
C GLN A 39 -0.34 -16.15 13.36
N ASP A 40 0.64 -15.28 13.10
CA ASP A 40 2.02 -15.33 13.60
C ASP A 40 2.68 -14.01 13.24
N PHE A 41 3.25 -13.32 14.23
CA PHE A 41 3.91 -12.03 14.04
C PHE A 41 5.04 -12.07 13.00
N LYS A 42 5.72 -13.23 12.84
CA LYS A 42 6.79 -13.42 11.85
C LYS A 42 6.29 -13.39 10.40
N LEU A 43 5.02 -13.74 10.16
CA LEU A 43 4.45 -13.72 8.80
C LEU A 43 4.41 -12.30 8.25
N TRP A 44 4.00 -11.33 9.06
CA TRP A 44 3.94 -9.93 8.63
C TRP A 44 5.33 -9.38 8.27
N LYS A 45 6.36 -9.79 9.00
CA LYS A 45 7.74 -9.44 8.68
C LYS A 45 8.12 -9.91 7.26
N LEU A 46 7.77 -11.13 6.88
CA LEU A 46 8.06 -11.68 5.55
C LEU A 46 7.25 -10.99 4.44
N VAL A 47 6.02 -10.57 4.71
CA VAL A 47 5.22 -9.77 3.77
C VAL A 47 5.95 -8.48 3.40
N LEU A 48 6.66 -7.85 4.35
CA LEU A 48 7.41 -6.62 4.11
C LEU A 48 8.82 -6.87 3.54
N GLU A 49 9.54 -7.85 4.09
CA GLU A 49 10.95 -8.08 3.77
C GLU A 49 11.15 -8.95 2.54
N GLY A 50 10.28 -9.94 2.35
CA GLY A 50 10.32 -10.90 1.26
C GLY A 50 10.47 -12.34 1.76
N PRO A 51 10.37 -13.32 0.85
CA PRO A 51 10.51 -14.73 1.20
C PRO A 51 11.93 -15.03 1.66
N PHE A 52 12.08 -16.07 2.48
CA PHE A 52 13.40 -16.65 2.75
C PHE A 52 13.97 -17.26 1.46
N ILE A 53 15.20 -16.87 1.11
CA ILE A 53 15.97 -17.47 0.02
C ILE A 53 17.07 -18.31 0.65
N PRO A 54 17.04 -19.66 0.52
CA PRO A 54 18.12 -20.52 0.98
C PRO A 54 19.44 -20.11 0.35
N THR A 55 20.47 -19.92 1.18
CA THR A 55 21.81 -19.51 0.74
C THR A 55 22.87 -20.47 1.26
N THR A 56 23.98 -20.57 0.53
CA THR A 56 25.20 -21.24 1.00
C THR A 56 26.21 -20.19 1.45
N ALA A 57 27.07 -20.58 2.39
CA ALA A 57 28.19 -19.75 2.80
C ALA A 57 29.10 -19.47 1.59
N ALA A 58 29.62 -18.25 1.49
CA ALA A 58 30.55 -17.90 0.44
C ALA A 58 31.81 -18.77 0.51
N VAL A 59 32.31 -19.18 -0.65
CA VAL A 59 33.59 -19.87 -0.74
C VAL A 59 34.70 -18.83 -0.57
N GLY A 60 35.23 -18.70 0.65
CA GLY A 60 36.31 -17.77 1.01
C GLY A 60 35.92 -16.74 2.10
N THR A 61 36.93 -16.11 2.72
CA THR A 61 36.71 -15.12 3.80
C THR A 61 36.23 -13.79 3.22
N GLY A 62 34.93 -13.48 3.40
CA GLY A 62 34.36 -12.15 3.18
C GLY A 62 33.36 -12.02 2.02
N GLY A 63 33.02 -13.11 1.33
CA GLY A 63 32.01 -13.07 0.26
C GLY A 63 30.56 -13.01 0.78
N ALA A 64 29.67 -12.40 0.01
CA ALA A 64 28.23 -12.44 0.28
C ALA A 64 27.67 -13.86 0.09
N PRO A 65 26.67 -14.30 0.90
CA PRO A 65 26.02 -15.59 0.71
C PRO A 65 25.41 -15.70 -0.70
N VAL A 66 25.54 -16.86 -1.32
CA VAL A 66 25.04 -17.13 -2.68
C VAL A 66 23.76 -17.97 -2.58
N PRO A 67 22.72 -17.75 -3.41
CA PRO A 67 21.56 -18.62 -3.45
C PRO A 67 21.96 -20.09 -3.63
N LYS A 68 21.39 -20.95 -2.78
CA LYS A 68 21.64 -22.38 -2.80
C LYS A 68 20.94 -23.01 -4.02
N ASP A 69 21.55 -24.04 -4.61
CA ASP A 69 20.86 -24.83 -5.64
C ASP A 69 19.65 -25.56 -5.02
N PRO A 70 18.46 -25.56 -5.65
CA PRO A 70 17.27 -26.24 -5.13
C PRO A 70 17.47 -27.72 -4.77
N SER A 71 18.40 -28.42 -5.43
CA SER A 71 18.72 -29.82 -5.13
C SER A 71 19.43 -30.01 -3.78
N LEU A 72 19.96 -28.93 -3.19
CA LEU A 72 20.70 -28.95 -1.92
C LEU A 72 19.85 -28.43 -0.74
N TYR A 73 18.57 -28.12 -0.95
CA TYR A 73 17.71 -27.59 0.09
C TYR A 73 17.53 -28.61 1.21
N SER A 74 17.70 -28.16 2.46
CA SER A 74 17.42 -28.99 3.63
C SER A 74 15.95 -28.88 4.05
N ASP A 75 15.50 -29.77 4.92
CA ASP A 75 14.16 -29.70 5.51
C ASP A 75 13.92 -28.37 6.24
N GLU A 76 14.96 -27.79 6.86
CA GLU A 76 14.90 -26.46 7.48
C GLU A 76 14.70 -25.34 6.44
N ASP A 77 15.28 -25.47 5.25
CA ASP A 77 15.07 -24.50 4.17
C ASP A 77 13.61 -24.55 3.70
N TYR A 78 13.07 -25.75 3.46
CA TYR A 78 11.66 -25.93 3.10
C TYR A 78 10.72 -25.38 4.17
N LYS A 79 10.95 -25.69 5.45
CA LYS A 79 10.16 -25.14 6.56
C LYS A 79 10.13 -23.61 6.56
N LYS A 80 11.24 -22.95 6.23
CA LYS A 80 11.29 -21.47 6.14
C LYS A 80 10.54 -20.93 4.92
N MET A 81 10.60 -21.62 3.78
CA MET A 81 9.84 -21.25 2.57
C MET A 81 8.33 -21.46 2.73
N GLU A 82 7.92 -22.49 3.48
CA GLU A 82 6.51 -22.74 3.82
C GLU A 82 5.88 -21.58 4.59
N VAL A 83 6.66 -20.83 5.37
CA VAL A 83 6.17 -19.65 6.08
C VAL A 83 5.74 -18.54 5.11
N ASP A 84 6.50 -18.28 4.04
CA ASP A 84 6.08 -17.33 3.00
C ASP A 84 4.86 -17.87 2.24
N SER A 85 4.82 -19.18 1.95
CA SER A 85 3.66 -19.82 1.30
C SER A 85 2.38 -19.64 2.13
N LYS A 86 2.47 -19.73 3.46
CA LYS A 86 1.35 -19.45 4.37
C LYS A 86 0.93 -17.99 4.30
N ALA A 87 1.87 -17.05 4.35
CA ALA A 87 1.57 -15.62 4.25
C ALA A 87 0.91 -15.26 2.90
N LEU A 88 1.44 -15.81 1.80
CA LEU A 88 0.89 -15.66 0.45
C LEU A 88 -0.55 -16.17 0.40
N TRP A 89 -0.81 -17.37 0.91
CA TRP A 89 -2.15 -17.96 0.95
C TRP A 89 -3.13 -17.12 1.76
N LEU A 90 -2.74 -16.61 2.94
CA LEU A 90 -3.59 -15.75 3.76
C LEU A 90 -4.00 -14.47 3.02
N ILE A 91 -3.08 -13.84 2.28
CA ILE A 91 -3.39 -12.66 1.47
C ILE A 91 -4.32 -13.04 0.31
N GLN A 92 -4.05 -14.16 -0.39
CA GLN A 92 -4.89 -14.64 -1.50
C GLN A 92 -6.34 -14.89 -1.07
N MET A 93 -6.57 -15.37 0.16
CA MET A 93 -7.92 -15.58 0.69
C MET A 93 -8.75 -14.30 0.82
N ALA A 94 -8.13 -13.13 0.86
CA ALA A 94 -8.81 -11.84 0.87
C ALA A 94 -8.99 -11.23 -0.53
N ILE A 95 -8.49 -11.86 -1.59
CA ILE A 95 -8.58 -11.30 -2.93
C ILE A 95 -9.87 -11.80 -3.58
N PRO A 96 -10.78 -10.90 -4.03
CA PRO A 96 -11.96 -11.32 -4.75
C PRO A 96 -11.63 -12.14 -5.99
N ASN A 97 -12.41 -13.20 -6.24
CA ASN A 97 -12.27 -14.03 -7.44
C ASN A 97 -12.34 -13.21 -8.74
N SER A 98 -13.02 -12.07 -8.73
CA SER A 98 -13.10 -11.16 -9.87
C SER A 98 -11.75 -10.56 -10.26
N ILE A 99 -10.79 -10.41 -9.33
CA ILE A 99 -9.50 -9.73 -9.58
C ILE A 99 -8.28 -10.63 -9.39
N ILE A 100 -8.44 -11.84 -8.83
CA ILE A 100 -7.31 -12.77 -8.56
C ILE A 100 -6.44 -13.05 -9.81
N HIS A 101 -7.03 -12.97 -11.00
CA HIS A 101 -6.32 -13.20 -12.26
C HIS A 101 -5.19 -12.20 -12.52
N ALA A 102 -5.29 -10.98 -11.99
CA ALA A 102 -4.26 -9.94 -12.11
C ALA A 102 -2.97 -10.30 -11.34
N PHE A 103 -3.07 -11.20 -10.35
CA PHE A 103 -1.99 -11.52 -9.42
C PHE A 103 -1.34 -12.90 -9.65
N LYS A 104 -1.70 -13.60 -10.75
CA LYS A 104 -1.22 -14.97 -11.05
C LYS A 104 0.30 -15.12 -11.12
N LYS A 105 1.01 -14.02 -11.41
CA LYS A 105 2.47 -14.00 -11.53
C LYS A 105 3.19 -13.80 -10.19
N CYS A 106 2.51 -13.29 -9.16
CA CYS A 106 3.10 -13.11 -7.83
C CYS A 106 3.44 -14.48 -7.22
N LYS A 107 4.70 -14.67 -6.83
CA LYS A 107 5.22 -15.92 -6.25
C LYS A 107 5.51 -15.84 -4.76
N SER A 108 5.55 -14.63 -4.19
CA SER A 108 5.76 -14.41 -2.76
C SER A 108 4.68 -13.52 -2.15
N ALA A 109 4.53 -13.59 -0.83
CA ALA A 109 3.60 -12.76 -0.10
C ALA A 109 3.88 -11.26 -0.31
N LYS A 110 5.16 -10.88 -0.36
CA LYS A 110 5.62 -9.51 -0.64
C LYS A 110 5.24 -9.02 -2.03
N GLU A 111 5.49 -9.80 -3.06
CA GLU A 111 5.11 -9.44 -4.43
C GLU A 111 3.61 -9.23 -4.56
N LEU A 112 2.82 -10.11 -3.94
CA LEU A 112 1.37 -10.01 -3.94
C LEU A 112 0.90 -8.76 -3.20
N TRP A 113 1.45 -8.51 -2.01
CA TRP A 113 1.14 -7.35 -1.19
C TRP A 113 1.45 -6.03 -1.91
N ASN A 114 2.64 -5.91 -2.48
CA ASN A 114 3.04 -4.72 -3.25
C ASN A 114 2.16 -4.52 -4.48
N SER A 115 1.79 -5.61 -5.17
CA SER A 115 0.91 -5.54 -6.34
C SER A 115 -0.50 -5.10 -5.96
N LEU A 116 -1.02 -5.54 -4.81
CA LEU A 116 -2.31 -5.07 -4.27
C LEU A 116 -2.24 -3.57 -3.97
N GLN A 117 -1.20 -3.12 -3.27
CA GLN A 117 -1.01 -1.69 -2.99
C GLN A 117 -0.93 -0.88 -4.29
N GLN A 118 -0.20 -1.35 -5.29
CA GLN A 118 -0.10 -0.69 -6.58
C GLN A 118 -1.45 -0.63 -7.32
N MET A 119 -2.26 -1.69 -7.25
CA MET A 119 -3.57 -1.74 -7.89
C MET A 119 -4.55 -0.72 -7.27
N TYR A 120 -4.57 -0.60 -5.95
CA TYR A 120 -5.56 0.23 -5.25
C TYR A 120 -5.08 1.65 -4.96
N GLU A 121 -3.79 1.84 -4.67
CA GLU A 121 -3.21 3.14 -4.32
C GLU A 121 -2.47 3.80 -5.50
N GLY A 122 -2.27 3.07 -6.61
CA GLY A 122 -1.38 3.48 -7.71
C GLY A 122 0.10 3.18 -7.44
N SER A 123 0.93 3.26 -8.48
CA SER A 123 2.38 3.14 -8.33
C SER A 123 2.97 4.35 -7.62
N ASP A 124 4.18 4.19 -7.06
CA ASP A 124 4.90 5.31 -6.43
C ASP A 124 5.11 6.47 -7.42
N ASP A 125 5.39 6.19 -8.70
CA ASP A 125 5.49 7.20 -9.75
C ASP A 125 4.19 8.01 -9.93
N VAL A 126 3.03 7.35 -9.87
CA VAL A 126 1.72 8.03 -9.96
C VAL A 126 1.47 8.88 -8.72
N LYS A 127 1.85 8.39 -7.53
CA LYS A 127 1.73 9.14 -6.28
C LYS A 127 2.64 10.38 -6.28
N GLU A 128 3.89 10.25 -6.71
CA GLU A 128 4.82 11.37 -6.84
C GLU A 128 4.35 12.37 -7.89
N ASN A 129 3.92 11.91 -9.07
CA ASN A 129 3.37 12.80 -10.09
C ASN A 129 2.14 13.58 -9.57
N LYS A 130 1.25 12.93 -8.80
CA LYS A 130 0.13 13.62 -8.14
C LYS A 130 0.61 14.69 -7.16
N LYS A 131 1.64 14.41 -6.35
CA LYS A 131 2.24 15.41 -5.45
C LYS A 131 2.80 16.59 -6.22
N ASP A 132 3.53 16.34 -7.30
CA ASP A 132 4.14 17.39 -8.11
C ASP A 132 3.10 18.27 -8.81
N MET A 133 2.04 17.66 -9.36
CA MET A 133 0.89 18.40 -9.89
C MET A 133 0.21 19.27 -8.82
N LEU A 134 0.02 18.75 -7.62
CA LEU A 134 -0.59 19.50 -6.51
C LEU A 134 0.32 20.64 -6.03
N LYS A 135 1.63 20.41 -5.91
CA LYS A 135 2.62 21.46 -5.60
C LYS A 135 2.62 22.56 -6.66
N GLN A 136 2.56 22.18 -7.94
CA GLN A 136 2.48 23.16 -9.03
C GLN A 136 1.18 23.98 -8.97
N LYS A 137 0.03 23.35 -8.68
CA LYS A 137 -1.24 24.06 -8.45
C LYS A 137 -1.15 25.00 -7.26
N PHE A 138 -0.52 24.56 -6.18
CA PHE A 138 -0.27 25.39 -4.99
C PHE A 138 0.58 26.59 -5.35
N GLU A 139 1.70 26.38 -6.06
CA GLU A 139 2.60 27.46 -6.44
C GLU A 139 1.98 28.46 -7.42
N ASN A 140 1.09 28.00 -8.30
CA ASN A 140 0.40 28.86 -9.25
C ASN A 140 -0.97 29.35 -8.74
N PHE A 141 -1.31 29.10 -7.48
CA PHE A 141 -2.59 29.49 -6.92
C PHE A 141 -2.72 31.02 -6.90
N HIS A 142 -3.76 31.53 -7.54
CA HIS A 142 -4.12 32.94 -7.62
C HIS A 142 -5.65 33.06 -7.62
N GLN A 143 -6.14 34.24 -7.25
CA GLN A 143 -7.56 34.55 -7.39
C GLN A 143 -7.96 34.54 -8.88
N GLU A 144 -9.05 33.87 -9.21
CA GLU A 144 -9.59 33.88 -10.58
C GLU A 144 -10.37 35.18 -10.88
N ASN A 145 -10.54 35.48 -12.16
CA ASN A 145 -11.28 36.66 -12.60
C ASN A 145 -12.73 36.59 -12.12
N ASN A 146 -13.19 37.66 -11.46
CA ASN A 146 -14.53 37.75 -10.83
C ASN A 146 -14.80 36.71 -9.73
N GLU A 147 -13.76 36.05 -9.19
CA GLU A 147 -13.90 35.15 -8.05
C GLU A 147 -14.12 35.94 -6.75
N LYS A 148 -15.08 35.51 -5.94
CA LYS A 148 -15.30 36.07 -4.60
C LYS A 148 -14.24 35.53 -3.63
N MET A 149 -13.79 36.35 -2.69
CA MET A 149 -12.81 35.96 -1.66
C MET A 149 -13.18 34.66 -0.91
N ALA A 150 -14.47 34.47 -0.59
CA ALA A 150 -14.94 33.25 0.07
C ALA A 150 -14.76 31.99 -0.81
N SER A 151 -14.98 32.11 -2.12
CA SER A 151 -14.80 31.03 -3.09
C SER A 151 -13.30 30.69 -3.26
N GLN A 152 -12.46 31.72 -3.35
CA GLN A 152 -11.00 31.56 -3.39
C GLN A 152 -10.49 30.84 -2.13
N TYR A 153 -10.94 31.28 -0.95
CA TYR A 153 -10.55 30.66 0.31
C TYR A 153 -10.95 29.18 0.37
N LEU A 154 -12.18 28.84 -0.05
CA LEU A 154 -12.63 27.45 -0.06
C LEU A 154 -11.79 26.57 -0.99
N ARG A 155 -11.50 27.04 -2.21
CA ARG A 155 -10.59 26.36 -3.14
C ARG A 155 -9.19 26.18 -2.55
N TYR A 156 -8.69 27.21 -1.85
CA TYR A 156 -7.38 27.16 -1.22
C TYR A 156 -7.32 26.11 -0.11
N VAL A 157 -8.31 26.08 0.78
CA VAL A 157 -8.43 25.06 1.83
C VAL A 157 -8.51 23.67 1.23
N GLN A 158 -9.35 23.47 0.20
CA GLN A 158 -9.45 22.19 -0.48
C GLN A 158 -8.10 21.74 -1.08
N LEU A 159 -7.35 22.65 -1.70
CA LEU A 159 -6.03 22.35 -2.26
C LEU A 159 -5.02 21.95 -1.15
N VAL A 160 -5.07 22.61 0.00
CA VAL A 160 -4.23 22.27 1.16
C VAL A 160 -4.59 20.90 1.74
N ASP A 161 -5.89 20.58 1.81
CA ASP A 161 -6.37 19.27 2.25
C ASP A 161 -5.91 18.17 1.28
N GLU A 162 -6.01 18.41 -0.04
CA GLU A 162 -5.52 17.48 -1.08
C GLU A 162 -4.00 17.24 -0.98
N LEU A 163 -3.20 18.28 -0.73
CA LEU A 163 -1.75 18.16 -0.50
C LEU A 163 -1.42 17.36 0.76
N THR A 164 -2.15 17.61 1.84
CA THR A 164 -1.98 16.91 3.12
C THR A 164 -2.33 15.43 2.96
N ALA A 165 -3.46 15.12 2.29
CA ALA A 165 -3.88 13.75 1.99
C ALA A 165 -2.88 13.03 1.06
N ALA A 166 -2.20 13.76 0.17
CA ALA A 166 -1.12 13.23 -0.67
C ALA A 166 0.21 13.04 0.09
N GLY A 167 0.28 13.42 1.38
CA GLY A 167 1.48 13.29 2.22
C GLY A 167 2.53 14.38 2.01
N VAL A 168 2.17 15.52 1.43
CA VAL A 168 3.05 16.69 1.32
C VAL A 168 3.08 17.43 2.65
N LYS A 169 4.27 17.53 3.26
CA LYS A 169 4.47 18.30 4.50
C LYS A 169 4.56 19.78 4.16
N MET A 170 3.73 20.60 4.80
CA MET A 170 3.74 22.05 4.67
C MET A 170 3.73 22.67 6.07
N GLU A 171 4.48 23.75 6.26
CA GLU A 171 4.40 24.52 7.49
C GLU A 171 3.19 25.47 7.44
N ASN A 172 2.48 25.64 8.55
CA ASN A 172 1.33 26.54 8.62
C ASN A 172 1.66 27.97 8.17
N GLN A 173 2.89 28.44 8.43
CA GLN A 173 3.33 29.76 7.98
C GLN A 173 3.39 29.85 6.46
N ASP A 174 3.84 28.80 5.77
CA ASP A 174 3.97 28.79 4.31
C ASP A 174 2.60 28.74 3.64
N VAL A 175 1.67 27.97 4.22
CA VAL A 175 0.25 27.95 3.81
C VAL A 175 -0.35 29.36 3.92
N ILE A 176 -0.22 30.01 5.08
CA ILE A 176 -0.78 31.37 5.27
C ILE A 176 -0.13 32.38 4.32
N ARG A 177 1.21 32.39 4.23
CA ARG A 177 1.95 33.30 3.33
C ARG A 177 1.54 33.10 1.87
N LYS A 178 1.32 31.86 1.45
CA LYS A 178 0.93 31.57 0.08
C LYS A 178 -0.46 32.11 -0.22
N PHE A 179 -1.44 31.91 0.67
CA PHE A 179 -2.77 32.47 0.50
C PHE A 179 -2.72 34.00 0.39
N LEU A 180 -2.00 34.68 1.29
CA LEU A 180 -1.88 36.14 1.28
C LEU A 180 -1.27 36.67 -0.03
N ARG A 181 -0.28 35.97 -0.60
CA ARG A 181 0.33 36.32 -1.92
C ARG A 181 -0.60 36.08 -3.11
N SER A 182 -1.63 35.25 -2.95
CA SER A 182 -2.57 34.90 -4.01
C SER A 182 -3.75 35.87 -4.12
N LEU A 183 -3.89 36.79 -3.16
CA LEU A 183 -4.92 37.82 -3.17
C LEU A 183 -4.63 38.84 -4.30
N PRO A 184 -5.67 39.45 -4.89
CA PRO A 184 -5.50 40.49 -5.89
C PRO A 184 -4.69 41.63 -5.30
N HIS A 185 -3.76 42.16 -6.10
CA HIS A 185 -3.00 43.33 -5.70
C HIS A 185 -3.96 44.52 -5.64
N ALA A 186 -3.95 45.23 -4.51
CA ALA A 186 -4.74 46.44 -4.31
C ALA A 186 -4.28 47.57 -5.25
#